data_AF-A0A7R9JIF1-F1
#
_entry.id   AF-A0A7R9JIF1-F1
#
_cell.length_a   1.000
_cell.length_b   1.000
_cell.length_c   1.000
_cell.angle_alpha   90.00
_cell.angle_beta   90.00
_cell.angle_gamma   90.00
#
_symmetry.space_group_name_H-M   'P 1'
#
loop_
_entity.id
_entity.type
_entity.pdbx_description
1 polymer ?
#
loop_
_entity_poly.entity_id
_entity_poly.type
_entity_poly.pdbx_seq_one_letter_code
_entity_poly.pdbx_strand_id
1 'polypeptide(L)'
;DRLEIDRAFIASLLAHAFFSTFPKRSIKTHPTLQDFNFSNFFRHLDSNCQKAKLRSILHYFDLLDNGELEGTVLFSRQVMNSKEWLTIEDWLECALPLSQLSIRHEGRLDRAGTAVMAVCFSSSRLGGKVLDSGSSQV
;
A
#
# COMPACT_ATOMS: atom_id res chain seq x y z
N ASP A 1 4.08 -13.22 9.56
CA ASP A 1 3.69 -13.87 8.29
C ASP A 1 4.43 -13.22 7.12
N ARG A 2 4.98 -14.03 6.22
CA ARG A 2 5.68 -13.57 5.01
C ARG A 2 5.12 -14.31 3.80
N LEU A 3 4.90 -13.60 2.70
CA LEU A 3 4.38 -14.13 1.47
C LEU A 3 5.11 -13.48 0.31
N GLU A 4 5.78 -14.29 -0.50
CA GLU A 4 6.46 -13.84 -1.72
C GLU A 4 5.61 -14.25 -2.93
N ILE A 5 5.38 -13.31 -3.83
CA ILE A 5 4.49 -13.50 -4.97
C ILE A 5 5.14 -12.93 -6.24
N ASP A 6 5.05 -13.69 -7.34
CA ASP A 6 5.48 -13.23 -8.66
C ASP A 6 4.67 -12.02 -9.13
N ARG A 7 5.35 -11.05 -9.74
CA ARG A 7 4.71 -9.84 -10.27
C ARG A 7 3.63 -10.15 -11.32
N ALA A 8 3.85 -11.18 -12.15
CA ALA A 8 2.87 -11.65 -13.12
C ALA A 8 1.56 -12.15 -12.46
N PHE A 9 1.67 -12.86 -11.33
CA PHE A 9 0.49 -13.28 -10.59
C PHE A 9 -0.24 -12.11 -9.94
N ILE A 10 0.50 -11.15 -9.38
CA ILE A 10 -0.07 -9.91 -8.84
C ILE A 10 -0.85 -9.15 -9.92
N ALA A 11 -0.29 -9.03 -11.13
CA ALA A 11 -0.97 -8.39 -12.26
C ALA A 11 -2.30 -9.08 -12.59
N SER A 12 -2.34 -10.41 -12.61
CA SER A 12 -3.59 -11.17 -12.81
C SER A 12 -4.62 -10.89 -11.71
N LEU A 13 -4.19 -10.87 -10.44
CA LEU A 13 -5.07 -10.51 -9.31
C LEU A 13 -5.60 -9.07 -9.43
N LEU A 14 -4.76 -8.12 -9.84
CA LEU A 14 -5.17 -6.73 -10.06
C LEU A 14 -6.16 -6.61 -11.23
N ALA A 15 -5.99 -7.39 -12.29
CA ALA A 15 -6.95 -7.44 -13.40
C ALA A 15 -8.32 -7.96 -12.93
N HIS A 16 -8.36 -9.03 -12.14
CA HIS A 16 -9.59 -9.52 -11.52
C HIS A 16 -10.25 -8.49 -10.59
N ALA A 17 -9.45 -7.74 -9.83
CA ALA A 17 -9.93 -6.65 -8.97
C ALA A 17 -10.52 -5.49 -9.79
N PHE A 18 -9.86 -5.11 -10.88
CA PHE A 18 -10.29 -4.08 -11.81
C PHE A 18 -11.65 -4.43 -12.44
N PHE A 19 -11.81 -5.66 -12.93
CA PHE A 19 -13.09 -6.16 -13.45
C PHE A 19 -14.10 -6.54 -12.36
N SER A 20 -13.74 -6.37 -11.08
CA SER A 20 -14.59 -6.68 -9.93
C SER A 20 -15.11 -8.13 -9.89
N THR A 21 -14.29 -9.10 -10.29
CA THR A 21 -14.70 -10.51 -10.38
C THR A 21 -14.57 -11.27 -9.06
N PHE A 22 -13.95 -10.70 -8.03
CA PHE A 22 -13.89 -11.35 -6.72
C PHE A 22 -15.25 -11.28 -6.00
N PRO A 23 -15.57 -12.25 -5.13
CA PRO A 23 -16.71 -12.14 -4.24
C PRO A 23 -16.62 -10.85 -3.41
N LYS A 24 -17.68 -10.04 -3.46
CA LYS A 24 -17.71 -8.75 -2.78
C LYS A 24 -17.52 -8.91 -1.28
N ARG A 25 -16.61 -8.13 -0.70
CA ARG A 25 -16.45 -8.03 0.75
C ARG A 25 -17.25 -6.85 1.30
N SER A 26 -17.87 -7.09 2.45
CA SER A 26 -18.59 -6.07 3.22
C SER A 26 -18.22 -6.18 4.69
N ILE A 27 -18.52 -5.14 5.47
CA ILE A 27 -18.34 -5.14 6.93
C ILE A 27 -19.08 -6.32 7.58
N LYS A 28 -20.22 -6.75 7.02
CA LYS A 28 -20.98 -7.90 7.54
C LYS A 28 -20.29 -9.23 7.28
N THR A 29 -19.72 -9.40 6.10
CA THR A 29 -19.09 -10.68 5.69
C THR A 29 -17.64 -10.81 6.14
N HIS A 30 -16.91 -9.68 6.17
CA HIS A 30 -15.47 -9.63 6.39
C HIS A 30 -15.14 -8.34 7.16
N PRO A 31 -15.52 -8.25 8.45
CA PRO A 31 -15.43 -7.00 9.23
C PRO A 31 -14.02 -6.42 9.31
N THR A 32 -12.99 -7.26 9.24
CA THR A 32 -11.58 -6.87 9.37
C THR A 32 -10.86 -6.65 8.04
N LEU A 33 -11.50 -6.94 6.90
CA LEU A 33 -10.87 -6.84 5.58
C LEU A 33 -11.51 -5.74 4.72
N GLN A 34 -10.69 -5.15 3.85
CA GLN A 34 -11.13 -4.22 2.81
C GLN A 34 -11.77 -4.98 1.66
N ASP A 35 -12.75 -4.34 1.01
CA ASP A 35 -13.10 -4.72 -0.36
C ASP A 35 -12.00 -4.21 -1.30
N PHE A 36 -11.64 -5.04 -2.26
CA PHE A 36 -10.54 -4.78 -3.19
C PHE A 36 -11.01 -4.82 -4.65
N ASN A 37 -12.32 -5.01 -4.87
CA ASN A 37 -12.94 -4.79 -6.16
C ASN A 37 -13.10 -3.29 -6.46
N PHE A 38 -13.09 -2.95 -7.75
CA PHE A 38 -13.19 -1.58 -8.25
C PHE A 38 -14.63 -1.07 -8.38
N SER A 39 -15.61 -1.78 -7.81
CA SER A 39 -17.03 -1.49 -8.00
C SER A 39 -17.44 -0.07 -7.57
N ASN A 40 -16.76 0.52 -6.58
CA ASN A 40 -16.98 1.92 -6.18
C ASN A 40 -16.05 2.90 -6.92
N PHE A 41 -14.89 2.44 -7.41
CA PHE A 41 -13.88 3.27 -8.06
C PHE A 41 -14.47 4.05 -9.26
N PHE A 42 -15.28 3.38 -10.08
CA PHE A 42 -15.82 3.96 -11.30
C PHE A 42 -16.94 4.99 -11.07
N ARG A 43 -17.49 5.09 -9.85
CA ARG A 43 -18.56 6.05 -9.52
C ARG A 43 -18.08 7.50 -9.42
N HIS A 44 -16.78 7.71 -9.33
CA HIS A 44 -16.16 9.02 -9.08
C HIS A 44 -15.39 9.56 -10.30
N LEU A 45 -15.64 9.00 -11.50
CA LEU A 45 -14.92 9.37 -12.74
C LEU A 45 -15.23 10.78 -13.24
N ASP A 46 -16.17 11.49 -12.65
CA ASP A 46 -16.38 12.92 -12.85
C ASP A 46 -15.19 13.75 -12.35
N SER A 47 -14.55 13.31 -11.25
CA SER A 47 -13.39 13.98 -10.64
C SER A 47 -12.10 13.81 -11.44
N ASN A 48 -11.35 14.92 -11.59
CA ASN A 48 -10.03 14.91 -12.22
C ASN A 48 -9.03 13.99 -11.49
N CYS A 49 -9.12 13.90 -10.16
CA CYS A 49 -8.25 13.01 -9.39
C CYS A 49 -8.52 11.55 -9.74
N GLN A 50 -9.79 11.14 -9.83
CA GLN A 50 -10.14 9.77 -10.16
C GLN A 50 -9.75 9.40 -11.60
N LYS A 51 -9.93 10.33 -12.55
CA LYS A 51 -9.45 10.16 -13.93
C LYS A 51 -7.93 9.96 -13.96
N ALA A 52 -7.18 10.72 -13.17
CA ALA A 52 -5.73 10.56 -13.06
C ALA A 52 -5.34 9.18 -12.51
N LYS A 53 -6.00 8.71 -11.43
CA LYS A 53 -5.79 7.34 -10.92
C LYS A 53 -6.07 6.29 -11.98
N LEU A 54 -7.18 6.42 -12.71
CA LEU A 54 -7.53 5.46 -13.75
C LEU A 54 -6.43 5.40 -14.82
N ARG A 55 -5.94 6.56 -15.27
CA ARG A 55 -4.81 6.62 -16.21
C ARG A 55 -3.56 5.94 -15.65
N SER A 56 -3.22 6.15 -14.37
CA SER A 56 -2.08 5.47 -13.74
C SER A 56 -2.25 3.96 -13.68
N ILE A 57 -3.47 3.46 -13.42
CA ILE A 57 -3.76 2.02 -13.38
C ILE A 57 -3.71 1.41 -14.77
N LEU A 58 -4.27 2.07 -15.79
CA LEU A 58 -4.17 1.61 -17.17
C LEU A 58 -2.72 1.62 -17.64
N HIS A 59 -1.96 2.67 -17.32
CA HIS A 59 -0.55 2.74 -17.64
C HIS A 59 0.26 1.60 -17.00
N TYR A 60 -0.08 1.17 -15.78
CA TYR A 60 0.53 -0.02 -15.19
C TYR A 60 0.29 -1.26 -16.06
N PHE A 61 -0.94 -1.47 -16.56
CA PHE A 61 -1.25 -2.59 -17.45
C PHE A 61 -0.55 -2.47 -18.81
N ASP A 62 -0.43 -1.26 -19.36
CA ASP A 62 0.32 -1.01 -20.61
C ASP A 62 1.81 -1.37 -20.47
N LEU A 63 2.41 -1.15 -19.30
CA LEU A 63 3.80 -1.54 -19.04
C LEU A 63 4.00 -3.06 -19.00
N LEU A 64 2.97 -3.82 -18.62
CA LEU A 64 3.05 -5.29 -18.58
C LEU A 64 3.20 -5.90 -19.97
N ASP A 65 2.50 -5.32 -20.96
CA ASP A 65 2.53 -5.79 -22.34
C ASP A 65 3.92 -5.63 -22.99
N ASN A 66 4.78 -4.78 -22.41
CA ASN A 66 6.16 -4.56 -22.87
C ASN A 66 7.18 -5.55 -22.26
N GLY A 67 6.75 -6.53 -21.45
CA GLY A 67 7.60 -7.59 -20.92
C GLY A 67 8.36 -7.27 -19.63
N GLU A 68 7.98 -6.22 -18.90
CA GLU A 68 8.71 -5.73 -17.71
C GLU A 68 8.43 -6.50 -16.40
N LEU A 69 7.75 -7.64 -16.44
CA LEU A 69 7.24 -8.33 -15.25
C LEU A 69 8.17 -9.38 -14.63
N GLU A 70 9.49 -9.19 -14.73
CA GLU A 70 10.42 -10.04 -14.01
C GLU A 70 10.50 -9.66 -12.52
N GLY A 71 10.54 -10.68 -11.66
CA GLY A 71 10.77 -10.55 -10.22
C GLY A 71 9.54 -10.80 -9.34
N THR A 72 9.80 -10.73 -8.04
CA THR A 72 8.84 -11.05 -6.97
C THR A 72 8.54 -9.81 -6.11
N VAL A 73 7.47 -9.88 -5.33
CA VAL A 73 7.14 -8.93 -4.28
C VAL A 73 6.94 -9.68 -2.96
N LEU A 74 7.65 -9.25 -1.93
CA LEU A 74 7.53 -9.79 -0.58
C LEU A 74 6.58 -8.94 0.26
N PHE A 75 5.47 -9.56 0.68
CA PHE A 75 4.56 -9.01 1.68
C PHE A 75 4.90 -9.59 3.05
N SER A 76 5.08 -8.73 4.06
CA SER A 76 5.38 -9.16 5.43
C SER A 76 4.45 -8.46 6.41
N ARG A 77 3.73 -9.24 7.22
CA ARG A 77 2.97 -8.75 8.37
C ARG A 77 3.75 -9.06 9.64
N GLN A 78 4.15 -8.00 10.34
CA GLN A 78 4.78 -8.08 11.65
C GLN A 78 3.74 -7.72 12.71
N VAL A 79 3.62 -8.56 13.73
CA VAL A 79 2.76 -8.34 14.89
C VAL A 79 3.65 -8.49 16.10
N MET A 80 3.72 -7.43 16.90
CA MET A 80 4.47 -7.43 18.14
C MET A 80 3.57 -7.95 19.26
N ASN A 81 4.02 -8.97 19.98
CA ASN A 81 3.30 -9.54 21.12
C ASN A 81 3.47 -8.67 22.37
N SER A 82 2.61 -8.85 23.38
CA SER A 82 2.60 -8.00 24.57
C SER A 82 3.90 -8.03 25.37
N LYS A 83 4.72 -9.07 25.27
CA LYS A 83 6.03 -9.16 25.93
C LYS A 83 7.13 -8.43 25.18
N GLU A 84 6.91 -8.14 23.91
CA GLU A 84 7.83 -7.35 23.07
C GLU A 84 7.51 -5.86 23.12
N TRP A 85 6.38 -5.46 23.72
CA TRP A 85 6.01 -4.07 23.88
C TRP A 85 6.89 -3.43 24.96
N LEU A 86 7.57 -2.35 24.58
CA LEU A 86 8.29 -1.52 25.54
C LEU A 86 7.28 -0.83 26.46
N THR A 87 7.51 -0.98 27.77
CA THR A 87 6.83 -0.23 28.81
C THR A 87 7.36 1.20 28.88
N ILE A 88 6.67 2.08 29.61
CA ILE A 88 7.14 3.45 29.78
C ILE A 88 8.47 3.49 30.56
N GLU A 89 8.65 2.55 31.50
CA GLU A 89 9.89 2.35 32.23
C GLU A 89 11.04 1.98 31.28
N ASP A 90 10.82 1.04 30.36
CA ASP A 90 11.83 0.65 29.36
C ASP A 90 12.30 1.85 28.50
N TRP A 91 11.38 2.75 28.13
CA TRP A 91 11.70 3.96 27.38
C TRP A 91 12.51 4.96 28.20
N LEU A 92 12.23 5.10 29.49
CA LEU A 92 12.94 6.00 30.40
C LEU A 92 14.36 5.50 30.71
N GLU A 93 14.56 4.19 30.77
CA GLU A 93 15.86 3.55 31.01
C GLU A 93 16.71 3.40 29.73
N CYS A 94 16.14 3.67 28.56
CA CYS A 94 16.84 3.54 27.29
C CYS A 94 18.01 4.53 27.18
N ALA A 95 19.23 4.01 27.25
CA ALA A 95 20.47 4.78 27.13
C ALA A 95 21.04 4.82 25.70
N LEU A 96 20.29 4.33 24.70
CA LEU A 96 20.74 4.36 23.31
C LEU A 96 20.86 5.81 22.81
N PRO A 97 21.95 6.18 22.12
CA PRO A 97 22.09 7.52 21.58
C PRO A 97 21.08 7.75 20.44
N LEU A 98 20.72 9.01 20.23
CA LEU A 98 19.92 9.40 19.07
C LEU A 98 20.65 9.03 17.77
N SER A 99 19.88 8.54 16.80
CA SER A 99 20.40 8.25 15.45
C SER A 99 20.59 9.54 14.64
N GLN A 100 21.38 9.46 13.57
CA GLN A 100 21.61 10.58 12.67
C GLN A 100 20.30 11.02 12.00
N LEU A 101 19.98 12.30 12.09
CA LEU A 101 18.80 12.90 11.47
C LEU A 101 19.20 13.80 10.30
N SER A 102 18.63 13.55 9.12
CA SER A 102 18.75 14.43 7.95
C SER A 102 17.37 14.90 7.53
N ILE A 103 17.17 16.22 7.56
CA ILE A 103 15.91 16.85 7.12
C ILE A 103 16.20 17.55 5.80
N ARG A 104 15.33 17.31 4.81
CA ARG A 104 15.41 17.94 3.48
C ARG A 104 14.11 18.69 3.22
N HIS A 105 14.20 19.87 2.59
CA HIS A 105 13.02 20.63 2.18
C HIS A 105 12.25 19.96 1.02
N GLU A 106 12.92 19.13 0.23
CA GLU A 106 12.30 18.35 -0.84
C GLU A 106 12.46 16.85 -0.57
N GLY A 107 11.33 16.14 -0.45
CA GLY A 107 11.25 14.71 -0.16
C GLY A 107 10.91 13.86 -1.38
N ARG A 108 11.62 14.05 -2.51
CA ARG A 108 11.34 13.21 -3.69
C ARG A 108 11.96 11.81 -3.51
N LEU A 109 11.14 10.77 -3.64
CA LEU A 109 11.55 9.36 -3.48
C LEU A 109 12.66 8.94 -4.46
N ASP A 110 12.69 9.54 -5.66
CA ASP A 110 13.75 9.33 -6.66
C ASP A 110 15.13 9.86 -6.20
N ARG A 111 15.16 10.73 -5.18
CA ARG A 111 16.38 11.25 -4.55
C ARG A 111 16.69 10.59 -3.20
N ALA A 112 15.86 9.67 -2.75
CA ALA A 112 16.17 8.82 -1.61
C ALA A 112 17.24 7.80 -2.04
N GLY A 113 18.27 7.60 -1.22
CA GLY A 113 19.30 6.61 -1.51
C GLY A 113 18.72 5.19 -1.57
N THR A 114 19.50 4.25 -2.09
CA THR A 114 19.09 2.83 -2.25
C THR A 114 18.87 2.09 -0.92
N ALA A 115 19.31 2.65 0.20
CA ALA A 115 19.17 2.08 1.55
C ALA A 115 18.21 2.92 2.42
N VAL A 116 17.02 3.24 1.90
CA VAL A 116 15.99 3.99 2.64
C VAL A 116 14.74 3.13 2.79
N MET A 117 14.16 3.12 3.99
CA MET A 117 12.82 2.59 4.22
C MET A 117 11.80 3.70 4.01
N ALA A 118 10.99 3.59 2.95
CA ALA A 118 9.90 4.52 2.71
C ALA A 118 8.73 4.22 3.66
N VAL A 119 8.29 5.23 4.41
CA VAL A 119 7.12 5.13 5.28
C VAL A 119 5.90 5.62 4.50
N CYS A 120 4.83 4.83 4.48
CA CYS A 120 3.54 5.25 3.95
C CYS A 120 2.59 5.54 5.12
N PHE A 121 2.01 6.73 5.17
CA PHE A 121 0.91 7.01 6.08
C PHE A 121 -0.30 6.15 5.67
N SER A 122 -0.78 5.36 6.63
CA SER A 122 -1.81 4.36 6.38
C SER A 122 -2.87 4.40 7.48
N SER A 123 -4.03 3.84 7.17
CA SER A 123 -5.05 3.52 8.17
C SER A 123 -4.91 2.07 8.64
N SER A 124 -5.68 1.68 9.66
CA SER A 124 -5.83 0.28 10.07
C SER A 124 -6.30 -0.64 8.94
N ARG A 125 -6.91 -0.05 7.91
CA ARG A 125 -7.22 -0.69 6.63
C ARG A 125 -6.24 -0.19 5.56
N LEU A 126 -5.29 -1.04 5.18
CA LEU A 126 -4.26 -0.70 4.19
C LEU A 126 -4.89 -0.17 2.90
N GLY A 127 -4.35 0.93 2.36
CA GLY A 127 -4.85 1.59 1.15
C GLY A 127 -6.08 2.50 1.35
N GLY A 128 -6.69 2.53 2.53
CA GLY A 128 -7.78 3.45 2.85
C GLY A 128 -8.90 3.45 1.80
N LYS A 129 -9.20 4.62 1.24
CA LYS A 129 -10.23 4.86 0.20
C LYS A 129 -9.66 4.92 -1.23
N VAL A 130 -8.52 4.29 -1.51
CA VAL A 130 -7.87 4.37 -2.83
C VAL A 130 -8.76 3.88 -3.97
N LEU A 131 -9.54 2.81 -3.73
CA LEU A 131 -10.51 2.22 -4.68
C LEU A 131 -11.90 2.88 -4.65
N ASP A 132 -11.97 4.06 -4.06
CA ASP A 132 -13.16 4.90 -3.93
C ASP A 132 -12.69 6.35 -4.25
N SER A 133 -13.26 7.35 -3.59
CA SER A 133 -12.99 8.78 -3.75
C SER A 133 -11.69 9.29 -3.10
N GLY A 134 -10.91 8.47 -2.41
CA GLY A 134 -9.76 8.94 -1.61
C GLY A 134 -8.59 9.46 -2.45
N SER A 135 -8.18 10.71 -2.28
CA SER A 135 -7.16 11.39 -3.11
C SER A 135 -5.88 11.80 -2.39
N SER A 136 -5.71 11.40 -1.13
CA SER A 136 -4.63 11.88 -0.25
C SER A 136 -3.39 10.97 -0.25
N GLN A 137 -2.21 11.58 -0.34
CA GLN A 137 -1.09 11.28 0.55
C GLN A 137 -1.04 12.42 1.57
N VAL A 138 -1.77 12.32 2.67
CA VAL A 138 -1.67 13.27 3.78
C VAL A 138 -1.38 12.47 5.04
#